data_AF-A0A426U0U2-F1
#
_entry.id   AF-A0A426U0U2-F1
#
_cell.length_a   1.000
_cell.length_b   1.000
_cell.length_c   1.000
_cell.angle_alpha   90.00
_cell.angle_beta   90.00
_cell.angle_gamma   90.00
#
_symmetry.space_group_name_H-M   'P 1'
#
loop_
_entity.id
_entity.type
_entity.pdbx_description
1 polymer ?
#
loop_
_entity_poly.entity_id
_entity_poly.type
_entity_poly.pdbx_seq_one_letter_code
_entity_poly.pdbx_strand_id
1 'polypeptide(L)'
;MSKRMVIACEELRQLYVTEGWTMAQIALHLGCCAATVSHHLRACGIAPRSGRFPTSKITPEVMLRLYSEEQLPIAVIAAQLGVSIGTVHNRRRAYGLTPRRERRNPYPFVIRSNKKPIREQRAFFVWV
;
A
#
# COMPACT_ATOMS: atom_id res chain seq x y z
N MET A 1 2.99 -5.09 -29.77
CA MET A 1 3.64 -4.09 -30.65
C MET A 1 4.36 -3.08 -29.77
N SER A 2 5.61 -3.35 -29.40
CA SER A 2 6.38 -2.49 -28.50
C SER A 2 6.90 -1.30 -29.31
N LYS A 3 6.25 -0.13 -29.17
CA LYS A 3 6.77 1.12 -29.72
C LYS A 3 8.13 1.35 -29.06
N ARG A 4 9.23 1.23 -29.82
CA ARG A 4 10.57 1.63 -29.37
C ARG A 4 10.54 3.15 -29.24
N MET A 5 10.16 3.62 -28.06
CA MET A 5 10.26 5.03 -27.73
C MET A 5 11.69 5.31 -27.33
N VAL A 6 12.35 6.16 -28.10
CA VAL A 6 13.66 6.69 -27.78
C VAL A 6 13.41 7.84 -26.80
N ILE A 7 13.50 7.54 -25.51
CA ILE A 7 13.42 8.56 -24.46
C ILE A 7 14.84 9.07 -24.22
N ALA A 8 15.05 10.38 -24.34
CA ALA A 8 16.35 10.98 -24.08
C ALA A 8 16.70 10.88 -22.59
N CYS A 9 17.92 10.42 -22.28
CA CYS A 9 18.36 10.28 -20.89
C CYS A 9 18.36 11.62 -20.13
N GLU A 10 18.65 12.73 -20.81
CA GLU A 10 18.66 14.06 -20.19
C GLU A 10 17.27 14.52 -19.79
N GLU A 11 16.27 14.31 -20.65
CA GLU A 11 14.86 14.63 -20.38
C GLU A 11 14.34 13.83 -19.17
N LEU A 12 14.66 12.52 -19.11
CA LEU A 12 14.36 11.69 -17.95
C LEU A 12 15.05 12.20 -16.68
N ARG A 13 16.29 12.68 -16.79
CA ARG A 13 17.05 13.22 -15.66
C ARG A 13 16.43 14.51 -15.14
N GLN A 14 16.01 15.41 -16.02
CA GLN A 14 15.36 16.67 -15.64
C GLN A 14 14.03 16.41 -14.93
N LEU A 15 13.13 15.64 -15.54
CA LEU A 15 11.82 15.34 -14.96
C LEU A 15 11.94 14.59 -13.62
N TYR A 16 12.86 13.61 -13.55
CA TYR A 16 12.99 12.76 -12.37
C TYR A 16 13.79 13.43 -11.24
N VAL A 17 14.95 14.00 -11.54
CA VAL A 17 15.89 14.54 -10.54
C VAL A 17 15.59 16.00 -10.20
N THR A 18 15.42 16.85 -11.21
CA THR A 18 15.24 18.29 -11.03
C THR A 18 13.82 18.64 -10.61
N GLU A 19 12.82 18.11 -11.32
CA GLU A 19 11.41 18.43 -11.07
C GLU A 19 10.76 17.49 -10.04
N GLY A 20 11.42 16.38 -9.71
CA GLY A 20 10.95 15.48 -8.67
C GLY A 20 9.78 14.58 -9.07
N TRP A 21 9.44 14.48 -10.35
CA TRP A 21 8.28 13.71 -10.79
C TRP A 21 8.40 12.23 -10.44
N THR A 22 7.27 11.61 -10.15
CA THR A 22 7.19 10.16 -9.95
C THR A 22 7.27 9.43 -11.29
N MET A 23 7.72 8.18 -11.26
CA MET A 23 7.78 7.34 -12.47
C MET A 23 6.39 7.17 -13.12
N ALA A 24 5.31 7.22 -12.33
CA ALA A 24 3.93 7.16 -12.82
C ALA A 24 3.51 8.44 -13.54
N GLN A 25 3.91 9.62 -13.04
CA GLN A 25 3.65 10.90 -13.69
C GLN A 25 4.44 11.02 -15.00
N ILE A 26 5.72 10.63 -14.98
CA ILE A 26 6.56 10.59 -16.19
C ILE A 26 5.95 9.62 -17.21
N ALA A 27 5.47 8.45 -16.76
CA ALA A 27 4.82 7.47 -17.61
C ALA A 27 3.56 8.03 -18.27
N LEU A 28 2.71 8.72 -17.50
CA LEU A 28 1.51 9.38 -18.02
C LEU A 28 1.85 10.48 -19.03
N HIS A 29 2.87 11.28 -18.75
CA HIS A 29 3.32 12.37 -19.61
C HIS A 29 3.88 11.87 -20.95
N LEU A 30 4.68 10.80 -20.90
CA LEU A 30 5.30 10.19 -22.08
C LEU A 30 4.40 9.16 -22.76
N GLY A 31 3.18 8.92 -22.26
CA GLY A 31 2.27 7.91 -22.77
C GLY A 31 2.81 6.48 -22.69
N CYS A 32 3.66 6.18 -21.70
CA CYS A 32 4.24 4.86 -21.47
C CYS A 32 3.81 4.27 -20.13
N CYS A 33 4.27 3.06 -19.82
CA CYS A 33 4.05 2.46 -18.51
C CYS A 33 5.24 2.73 -17.57
N ALA A 34 4.98 2.74 -16.27
CA ALA A 34 6.02 2.98 -15.25
C ALA A 34 7.18 1.96 -15.32
N ALA A 35 6.91 0.74 -15.81
CA ALA A 35 7.95 -0.26 -16.04
C ALA A 35 8.92 0.15 -17.16
N THR A 36 8.42 0.76 -18.24
CA THR A 36 9.25 1.32 -19.32
C THR A 36 10.12 2.47 -18.79
N VAL A 37 9.54 3.39 -18.03
CA VAL A 37 10.31 4.47 -17.37
C VAL A 37 11.40 3.90 -16.46
N SER A 38 11.10 2.84 -15.69
CA SER A 38 12.10 2.18 -14.84
C SER A 38 13.24 1.55 -15.64
N HIS A 39 12.93 0.94 -16.78
CA HIS A 39 13.94 0.33 -17.64
C HIS A 39 14.87 1.40 -18.21
N HIS A 40 14.31 2.51 -18.73
CA HIS A 40 15.10 3.61 -19.26
C HIS A 40 15.91 4.34 -18.19
N LEU A 41 15.37 4.56 -16.99
CA LEU A 41 16.15 5.14 -15.88
C LEU A 41 17.39 4.30 -15.55
N ARG A 42 17.25 2.96 -15.51
CA ARG A 42 18.38 2.05 -15.31
C ARG A 42 19.37 2.07 -16.48
N ALA A 43 18.87 2.10 -17.72
CA ALA A 43 19.71 2.18 -18.92
C ALA A 43 20.51 3.49 -18.97
N CYS A 44 19.94 4.59 -18.48
CA CYS A 44 20.59 5.89 -18.34
C CYS A 44 21.46 6.03 -17.08
N GLY A 45 21.62 4.97 -16.27
CA GLY A 45 22.42 5.00 -15.04
C GLY A 45 21.81 5.78 -13.87
N ILE A 46 20.53 6.16 -13.96
CA ILE A 46 19.82 6.87 -12.90
C ILE A 46 19.21 5.83 -11.96
N ALA A 47 19.75 5.75 -10.73
CA ALA A 47 19.22 4.86 -9.73
C ALA A 47 17.77 5.27 -9.37
N PRO A 48 16.79 4.35 -9.47
CA PRO A 48 15.43 4.66 -9.05
C PRO A 48 15.45 4.96 -7.55
N ARG A 49 14.76 6.05 -7.16
CA ARG A 49 14.44 6.36 -5.76
C ARG A 49 13.90 5.07 -5.14
N SER A 50 14.54 4.64 -4.06
CA SER A 50 14.17 3.40 -3.39
C SER A 50 12.69 3.49 -3.04
N GLY A 51 11.86 2.66 -3.67
CA GLY A 51 10.42 2.55 -3.38
C GLY A 51 10.15 1.99 -1.99
N ARG A 52 11.15 1.99 -1.10
CA ARG A 52 10.97 1.56 0.27
C ARG A 52 10.19 2.67 0.94
N PHE A 53 8.93 2.33 1.24
CA PHE A 53 8.03 3.11 2.08
C PHE A 53 8.81 3.93 3.10
N PRO A 54 8.49 5.23 3.27
CA PRO A 54 9.20 6.09 4.21
C PRO A 54 9.39 5.33 5.50
N THR A 55 10.64 5.31 6.00
CA THR A 55 11.07 4.60 7.20
C THR A 55 9.98 4.76 8.25
N SER A 56 9.14 3.73 8.39
CA SER A 56 7.93 3.85 9.22
C SER A 56 8.41 4.25 10.60
N LYS A 57 7.63 5.10 11.29
CA LYS A 57 7.88 5.54 12.67
C LYS A 57 8.16 4.38 13.66
N ILE A 58 7.83 3.16 13.26
CA ILE A 58 8.15 1.92 13.96
C ILE A 58 9.62 1.55 13.71
N THR A 59 10.50 1.97 14.62
CA THR A 59 11.86 1.44 14.73
C THR A 59 11.83 0.05 15.41
N PRO A 60 12.85 -0.80 15.22
CA PRO A 60 12.88 -2.11 15.87
C PRO A 60 12.88 -2.03 17.39
N GLU A 61 13.51 -1.00 17.98
CA GLU A 61 13.58 -0.79 19.43
C GLU A 61 12.20 -0.47 20.00
N VAL A 62 11.48 0.47 19.37
CA VAL A 62 10.11 0.83 19.76
C VAL A 62 9.18 -0.37 19.64
N MET A 63 9.34 -1.15 18.57
CA MET A 63 8.54 -2.37 18.37
C MET A 63 8.82 -3.42 19.44
N LEU A 64 10.10 -3.66 19.78
CA LEU A 64 10.51 -4.61 20.81
C LEU A 64 9.99 -4.20 22.19
N ARG A 65 10.10 -2.92 22.56
CA ARG A 65 9.59 -2.42 23.83
C ARG A 65 8.08 -2.58 23.94
N LEU A 66 7.31 -2.04 23.00
CA LEU A 66 5.84 -2.04 23.07
C LEU A 66 5.26 -3.46 22.93
N TYR A 67 5.89 -4.32 22.11
CA TYR A 67 5.41 -5.67 21.85
C TYR A 67 5.96 -6.69 22.85
N SER A 68 7.26 -6.73 23.12
CA SER A 68 7.85 -7.76 23.98
C SER A 68 7.81 -7.38 25.46
N GLU A 69 8.17 -6.14 25.82
CA GLU A 69 8.25 -5.71 27.23
C GLU A 69 6.86 -5.33 27.77
N GLU A 70 6.17 -4.39 27.11
CA GLU A 70 4.88 -3.86 27.57
C GLU A 70 3.68 -4.75 27.18
N GLN A 71 3.92 -5.76 26.34
CA GLN A 71 2.92 -6.72 25.86
C GLN A 71 1.64 -6.12 25.26
N LEU A 72 1.72 -4.91 24.70
CA LEU A 72 0.55 -4.22 24.18
C LEU A 72 -0.05 -4.96 22.97
N PRO A 73 -1.39 -4.92 22.82
CA PRO A 73 -2.04 -5.45 21.63
C PRO A 73 -1.69 -4.59 20.41
N ILE A 74 -1.55 -5.24 19.25
CA ILE A 74 -1.14 -4.59 17.99
C ILE A 74 -2.04 -3.40 17.62
N ALA A 75 -3.34 -3.46 17.94
CA ALA A 75 -4.28 -2.36 17.71
C ALA A 75 -3.97 -1.11 18.55
N VAL A 76 -3.51 -1.28 19.79
CA VAL A 76 -3.10 -0.17 20.67
C VAL A 76 -1.77 0.41 20.22
N ILE A 77 -0.81 -0.44 19.82
CA ILE A 77 0.46 0.00 19.24
C ILE A 77 0.21 0.84 17.97
N ALA A 78 -0.70 0.39 17.11
CA ALA A 78 -1.10 1.11 15.90
C ALA A 78 -1.68 2.50 16.23
N ALA A 79 -2.58 2.58 17.20
CA ALA A 79 -3.19 3.83 17.65
C ALA A 79 -2.15 4.79 18.26
N GLN A 80 -1.28 4.30 19.15
CA GLN A 80 -0.24 5.11 19.79
C GLN A 80 0.76 5.69 18.79
N LEU A 81 1.14 4.91 17.76
CA LEU A 81 2.11 5.35 16.76
C LEU A 81 1.48 6.09 15.57
N GLY A 82 0.14 6.19 15.53
CA GLY A 82 -0.60 6.81 14.42
C GLY A 82 -0.38 6.09 13.10
N VAL A 83 -0.29 4.76 13.13
CA VAL A 83 -0.02 3.90 11.96
C VAL A 83 -1.11 2.86 11.79
N SER A 84 -1.24 2.30 10.59
CA SER A 84 -2.22 1.23 10.37
C SER A 84 -1.80 -0.07 11.08
N ILE A 85 -2.79 -0.87 11.48
CA ILE A 85 -2.58 -2.22 12.04
C ILE A 85 -1.76 -3.09 11.08
N GLY A 86 -2.02 -2.98 9.77
CA GLY A 86 -1.26 -3.67 8.72
C GLY A 86 0.22 -3.28 8.70
N THR A 87 0.53 -2.00 8.93
CA THR A 87 1.91 -1.52 9.03
C THR A 87 2.63 -2.17 10.22
N VAL A 88 1.98 -2.27 11.38
CA VAL A 88 2.53 -2.94 12.56
C VAL A 88 2.76 -4.43 12.30
N HIS A 89 1.83 -5.12 11.62
CA HIS A 89 2.01 -6.53 11.22
C HIS A 89 3.19 -6.73 10.26
N ASN A 90 3.31 -5.88 9.24
CA ASN A 90 4.41 -5.94 8.29
C ASN A 90 5.76 -5.72 8.99
N ARG A 91 5.82 -4.77 9.92
CA ARG A 91 7.02 -4.50 10.73
C ARG A 91 7.34 -5.65 11.68
N ARG A 92 6.35 -6.21 12.37
CA ARG A 92 6.50 -7.42 13.19
C ARG A 92 7.15 -8.56 12.39
N ARG A 93 6.64 -8.82 11.17
CA ARG A 93 7.19 -9.83 10.26
C ARG A 93 8.61 -9.49 9.82
N ALA A 94 8.86 -8.24 9.45
CA ALA A 94 10.18 -7.78 9.01
C ALA A 94 11.24 -7.91 10.12
N TYR A 95 10.86 -7.77 11.39
CA TYR A 95 11.73 -7.93 12.56
C TYR A 95 11.76 -9.35 13.12
N GLY A 96 11.11 -10.33 12.48
CA GLY A 96 11.15 -11.73 12.90
C GLY A 96 10.43 -12.03 14.22
N LEU A 97 9.59 -11.12 14.72
CA LEU A 97 8.88 -11.32 15.99
C LEU A 97 7.74 -12.33 15.82
N THR A 98 7.72 -13.38 16.62
CA THR A 98 6.67 -14.42 16.56
C THR A 98 5.30 -13.85 16.94
N PRO A 99 4.20 -14.26 16.27
CA PRO A 99 2.86 -13.92 16.74
C PRO A 99 2.67 -14.44 18.17
N ARG A 100 2.26 -13.57 19.10
CA ARG A 100 1.75 -14.02 20.40
C ARG A 100 0.54 -14.89 20.07
N ARG A 101 0.61 -16.19 20.39
CA ARG A 101 -0.37 -17.23 20.02
C ARG A 101 -1.75 -16.64 19.80
N GLU A 102 -2.27 -16.82 18.59
CA GLU A 102 -3.62 -16.41 18.25
C GLU A 102 -4.58 -17.00 19.28
N ARG A 103 -5.38 -16.14 19.92
CA ARG A 103 -6.53 -16.64 20.67
C ARG A 103 -7.37 -17.38 19.64
N ARG A 104 -7.42 -18.71 19.75
CA ARG A 104 -8.32 -19.59 18.97
C ARG A 104 -9.67 -18.89 18.96
N ASN A 105 -10.07 -18.34 17.81
CA ASN A 105 -11.32 -17.60 17.71
C ASN A 105 -12.47 -18.59 17.99
N PRO A 106 -13.15 -18.53 19.15
CA PRO A 106 -14.22 -19.48 19.47
C PRO A 106 -15.48 -19.21 18.65
N TYR A 107 -15.51 -18.09 17.89
CA TYR A 107 -16.68 -17.62 17.19
C TYR A 107 -16.38 -17.50 15.69
N PRO A 108 -16.84 -18.46 14.85
CA PRO A 108 -16.71 -18.31 13.41
C PRO A 108 -17.52 -17.08 12.99
N PHE A 109 -16.82 -16.11 12.40
CA PHE A 109 -17.42 -14.90 11.86
C PHE A 109 -18.43 -15.28 10.76
N VAL A 110 -19.72 -15.13 11.05
CA VAL A 110 -20.77 -15.20 10.03
C VAL A 110 -20.73 -13.89 9.27
N ILE A 111 -20.23 -13.92 8.03
CA ILE A 111 -20.36 -12.80 7.10
C ILE A 111 -21.87 -12.55 6.92
N ARG A 112 -22.42 -11.51 7.54
CA ARG A 112 -23.73 -10.99 7.14
C ARG A 112 -23.56 -10.39 5.75
N SER A 113 -23.93 -11.15 4.73
CA SER A 113 -24.06 -10.68 3.36
C SER A 113 -25.11 -9.58 3.33
N ASN A 114 -24.64 -8.33 3.25
CA ASN A 114 -25.51 -7.18 3.12
C ASN A 114 -26.00 -7.08 1.66
N LYS A 115 -26.87 -8.00 1.22
CA LYS A 115 -27.66 -7.79 0.01
C LYS A 115 -28.88 -6.96 0.42
N LYS A 116 -28.81 -5.64 0.18
CA LYS A 116 -30.01 -4.79 0.23
C LYS A 116 -31.03 -5.35 -0.77
N PRO A 117 -32.30 -5.60 -0.39
CA PRO A 117 -33.31 -5.98 -1.36
C PRO A 117 -33.49 -4.85 -2.38
N ILE A 118 -33.43 -5.21 -3.66
CA ILE A 118 -33.74 -4.33 -4.77
C ILE A 118 -35.20 -3.88 -4.60
N ARG A 119 -35.40 -2.56 -4.56
CA ARG A 119 -36.70 -1.89 -4.50
C ARG A 119 -37.69 -2.56 -5.47
N GLU A 120 -38.75 -3.14 -4.93
CA GLU A 120 -39.95 -3.50 -5.67
C GLU A 120 -40.64 -2.19 -6.07
N GLN A 121 -40.41 -1.75 -7.30
CA GLN A 121 -41.16 -0.65 -7.88
C GLN A 121 -42.52 -1.17 -8.33
N ARG A 122 -43.56 -0.75 -7.60
CA ARG A 122 -44.89 -0.37 -8.09
C ARG A 122 -45.51 -1.23 -9.21
N ALA A 123 -46.55 -1.95 -8.83
CA ALA A 123 -47.81 -1.94 -9.58
C ALA A 123 -48.98 -1.93 -8.59
N PHE A 124 -49.27 -0.74 -8.05
CA PHE A 124 -50.60 -0.44 -7.54
C PHE A 124 -51.52 -0.39 -8.76
N PHE A 125 -52.14 -1.52 -9.10
CA PHE A 125 -53.31 -1.53 -9.97
C PHE A 125 -54.52 -1.50 -9.04
N VAL A 126 -55.11 -0.30 -8.93
CA VAL A 126 -56.34 -0.01 -8.20
C VAL A 126 -57.48 -0.81 -8.85
N TRP A 127 -58.31 -1.45 -8.01
CA TRP A 127 -59.59 -2.05 -8.38
C TRP A 127 -60.72 -1.21 -7.77
N VAL A 128 -61.90 -1.32 -8.38
CA VAL A 128 -63.22 -0.75 -8.03
C VAL A 128 -63.55 0.57 -8.72
#